data_AF-A0A198A1S1-F1
#
_entry.id   AF-A0A198A1S1-F1
#
_cell.length_a   1.000
_cell.length_b   1.000
_cell.length_c   1.000
_cell.angle_alpha   90.00
_cell.angle_beta   90.00
_cell.angle_gamma   90.00
#
_symmetry.space_group_name_H-M   'P 1'
#
loop_
_entity.id
_entity.type
_entity.pdbx_description
1 polymer ?
#
loop_
_entity_poly.entity_id
_entity_poly.type
_entity_poly.pdbx_seq_one_letter_code
_entity_poly.pdbx_strand_id
1 'polypeptide(L)'
;MSVHAVWIFTRIILQHVLNEQVKVLDQEVATRIASFHEDVERLDSIPGIATPMAEQILAEIGTVIDKQFPSAAHLCSWAGLVPGHNESAGKKKSAKTTNGNKYLKSTLVEAAHSITAS
;
A
#
# COMPACT_ATOMS: atom_id res chain seq x y z
N MET A 1 -23.84 -38.12 10.02
CA MET A 1 -23.41 -36.70 10.08
C MET A 1 -23.21 -36.20 8.65
N SER A 2 -23.82 -35.08 8.28
CA SER A 2 -23.70 -34.55 6.90
C SER A 2 -22.28 -34.03 6.66
N VAL A 3 -21.64 -34.49 5.58
CA VAL A 3 -20.32 -34.03 5.13
C VAL A 3 -20.25 -32.50 4.98
N HIS A 4 -21.40 -31.89 4.65
CA HIS A 4 -21.55 -30.45 4.50
C HIS A 4 -21.41 -29.71 5.85
N ALA A 5 -21.95 -30.27 6.93
CA ALA A 5 -21.85 -29.69 8.27
C ALA A 5 -20.41 -29.72 8.78
N VAL A 6 -19.67 -30.81 8.52
CA VAL A 6 -18.25 -30.93 8.87
C VAL A 6 -17.42 -29.91 8.09
N TRP A 7 -17.67 -29.74 6.78
CA TRP A 7 -16.96 -28.75 5.96
C TRP A 7 -17.22 -27.30 6.39
N ILE A 8 -18.46 -26.95 6.73
CA ILE A 8 -18.78 -25.61 7.24
C ILE A 8 -18.04 -25.35 8.55
N PHE A 9 -18.04 -26.33 9.47
CA PHE A 9 -17.42 -26.17 10.77
C PHE A 9 -15.89 -26.02 10.68
N THR A 10 -15.22 -26.84 9.87
CA THR A 10 -13.78 -26.70 9.64
C THR A 10 -13.44 -25.37 8.96
N ARG A 11 -14.27 -24.91 8.02
CA ARG A 11 -14.09 -23.60 7.36
C ARG A 11 -14.23 -22.43 8.35
N ILE A 12 -15.21 -22.47 9.24
CA ILE A 12 -15.40 -21.45 10.28
C ILE A 12 -14.21 -21.40 11.23
N ILE A 13 -13.74 -22.57 11.69
CA ILE A 13 -12.55 -22.63 12.57
C ILE A 13 -11.33 -22.04 11.85
N LEU A 14 -11.11 -22.39 10.59
CA LEU A 14 -10.00 -21.85 9.82
C LEU A 14 -10.09 -20.33 9.67
N GLN A 15 -11.28 -19.80 9.33
CA GLN A 15 -11.50 -18.36 9.24
C GLN A 15 -11.23 -17.66 10.57
N HIS A 16 -11.65 -18.25 11.68
CA HIS A 16 -11.41 -17.68 13.01
C HIS A 16 -9.91 -17.62 13.34
N VAL A 17 -9.18 -18.72 13.14
CA VAL A 17 -7.73 -18.76 13.39
C VAL A 17 -6.99 -17.73 12.53
N LEU A 18 -7.37 -17.61 11.26
CA LEU A 18 -6.72 -16.67 10.34
C LEU A 18 -7.01 -15.21 10.75
N ASN A 19 -8.24 -14.91 11.17
CA ASN A 19 -8.60 -13.58 11.68
C ASN A 19 -7.84 -13.22 12.95
N GLU A 20 -7.62 -14.17 13.87
CA GLU A 20 -6.81 -13.93 15.06
C GLU A 20 -5.34 -13.65 14.70
N GLN A 21 -4.79 -14.35 13.70
CA GLN A 21 -3.44 -14.07 13.22
C GLN A 21 -3.31 -12.68 12.59
N VAL A 22 -4.32 -12.24 11.83
CA VAL A 22 -4.36 -10.88 11.27
C VAL A 22 -4.34 -9.85 12.40
N LYS A 23 -5.17 -10.01 13.44
CA LYS A 23 -5.17 -9.07 14.58
C LYS A 23 -3.82 -8.97 15.30
N VAL A 24 -3.12 -10.10 15.45
CA VAL A 24 -1.78 -10.09 16.06
C VAL A 24 -0.80 -9.28 15.22
N LEU A 25 -0.85 -9.44 13.89
CA LEU A 25 -0.01 -8.67 12.97
C LEU A 25 -0.38 -7.19 12.96
N ASP A 26 -1.68 -6.85 12.99
CA ASP A 26 -2.15 -5.46 13.06
C ASP A 26 -1.63 -4.77 14.33
N GLN A 27 -1.67 -5.46 15.48
CA GLN A 27 -1.10 -4.94 16.73
C GLN A 27 0.41 -4.75 16.66
N GLU A 28 1.12 -5.66 16.01
CA GLU A 28 2.56 -5.55 15.81
C GLU A 28 2.91 -4.35 14.91
N VAL A 29 2.16 -4.15 13.82
CA VAL A 29 2.30 -2.98 12.93
C VAL A 29 2.07 -1.69 13.71
N ALA A 30 0.95 -1.59 14.45
CA ALA A 30 0.63 -0.42 15.26
C ALA A 30 1.74 -0.11 16.29
N THR A 31 2.32 -1.14 16.90
CA THR A 31 3.44 -0.99 17.84
C THR A 31 4.69 -0.44 17.15
N ARG A 32 5.03 -0.94 15.96
CA ARG A 32 6.22 -0.50 15.21
C ARG A 32 6.07 0.90 14.63
N ILE A 33 4.85 1.29 14.29
CA ILE A 33 4.50 2.59 13.69
C ILE A 33 4.19 3.64 14.75
N ALA A 34 4.09 3.28 16.04
CA ALA A 34 3.78 4.22 17.13
C ALA A 34 4.59 5.53 17.10
N SER A 35 5.88 5.47 16.74
CA SER A 35 6.76 6.66 16.63
C SER A 35 6.42 7.59 15.46
N PHE A 36 5.61 7.14 14.51
CA PHE A 36 5.21 7.83 13.28
C PHE A 36 3.69 8.06 13.21
N HIS A 37 3.00 8.00 14.36
CA HIS A 37 1.55 8.17 14.43
C HIS A 37 1.07 9.47 13.77
N GLU A 38 1.79 10.58 13.99
CA GLU A 38 1.43 11.87 13.39
C GLU A 38 1.52 11.84 11.85
N ASP A 39 2.49 11.12 11.28
CA ASP A 39 2.62 10.99 9.83
C ASP A 39 1.51 10.09 9.26
N VAL A 40 1.10 9.06 9.99
CA VAL A 40 -0.05 8.22 9.62
C VAL A 40 -1.35 9.03 9.66
N GLU A 41 -1.60 9.81 10.72
CA GLU A 41 -2.79 10.67 10.80
C GLU A 41 -2.82 11.71 9.67
N ARG A 42 -1.66 12.28 9.32
CA ARG A 42 -1.57 13.20 8.18
C ARG A 42 -1.92 12.51 6.86
N LEU A 43 -1.46 11.28 6.65
CA LEU A 43 -1.80 10.51 5.44
C LEU A 43 -3.27 10.10 5.41
N ASP A 44 -3.83 9.68 6.54
CA ASP A 44 -5.25 9.33 6.70
C ASP A 44 -6.19 10.53 6.50
N SER A 45 -5.71 11.75 6.74
CA SER A 45 -6.47 12.97 6.45
C SER A 45 -6.71 13.22 4.96
N ILE A 46 -5.96 12.53 4.07
CA ILE A 46 -6.14 12.64 2.62
C ILE A 46 -7.36 11.81 2.21
N PRO A 47 -8.37 12.40 1.56
CA PRO A 47 -9.55 11.67 1.11
C PRO A 47 -9.16 10.44 0.29
N GLY A 48 -9.79 9.31 0.60
CA GLY A 48 -9.53 8.03 -0.07
C GLY A 48 -8.36 7.21 0.48
N ILE A 49 -7.57 7.76 1.40
CA ILE A 49 -6.57 7.02 2.18
C ILE A 49 -7.19 6.69 3.54
N ALA A 50 -7.15 5.41 3.92
CA ALA A 50 -7.52 4.95 5.26
C ALA A 50 -6.27 4.57 6.05
N THR A 51 -6.37 4.46 7.38
CA THR A 51 -5.25 4.17 8.28
C THR A 51 -4.38 2.99 7.83
N PRO A 52 -4.93 1.81 7.45
CA PRO A 52 -4.09 0.69 6.99
C PRO A 52 -3.33 1.00 5.69
N MET A 53 -3.91 1.84 4.81
CA MET A 53 -3.22 2.29 3.59
C MET A 53 -2.10 3.27 3.93
N ALA A 54 -2.32 4.18 4.90
CA ALA A 54 -1.30 5.10 5.37
C ALA A 54 -0.11 4.35 6.00
N GLU A 55 -0.37 3.34 6.83
CA GLU A 55 0.65 2.45 7.38
C GLU A 55 1.42 1.72 6.30
N GLN A 56 0.72 1.19 5.28
CA GLN A 56 1.34 0.53 4.14
C GLN A 56 2.22 1.50 3.34
N ILE A 57 1.74 2.72 3.05
CA ILE A 57 2.51 3.75 2.34
C ILE A 57 3.79 4.07 3.11
N LEU A 58 3.69 4.26 4.43
CA LEU A 58 4.84 4.54 5.28
C LEU A 58 5.82 3.36 5.30
N ALA A 59 5.33 2.12 5.36
CA ALA A 59 6.17 0.93 5.31
C ALA A 59 6.93 0.78 3.98
N GLU A 60 6.29 1.16 2.86
CA GLU A 60 6.88 1.06 1.52
C GLU A 60 7.87 2.19 1.20
N ILE A 61 7.60 3.42 1.64
CA ILE A 61 8.51 4.57 1.45
C ILE A 61 9.67 4.52 2.46
N GLY A 62 9.40 4.04 3.67
CA GLY A 62 10.34 4.03 4.78
C GLY A 62 10.34 5.34 5.58
N THR A 63 11.13 5.35 6.66
CA THR A 63 11.09 6.38 7.71
C THR A 63 12.04 7.57 7.47
N VAL A 64 12.83 7.54 6.39
CA VAL A 64 13.87 8.54 6.12
C VAL A 64 13.71 9.12 4.71
N ILE A 65 12.54 9.71 4.48
CA ILE A 65 12.09 10.19 3.16
C ILE A 65 13.03 11.26 2.61
N ASP A 66 13.41 12.25 3.42
CA ASP A 66 14.25 13.38 2.98
C ASP A 66 15.64 12.97 2.49
N LYS A 67 16.19 11.86 2.99
CA LYS A 67 17.49 11.36 2.54
C LYS A 67 17.39 10.48 1.29
N GLN A 68 16.25 9.82 1.09
CA GLN A 68 16.05 8.92 -0.04
C GLN A 68 15.56 9.65 -1.30
N PHE A 69 14.72 10.68 -1.13
CA PHE A 69 14.06 11.36 -2.23
C PHE A 69 14.31 12.87 -2.17
N PRO A 70 15.02 13.44 -3.16
CA PRO A 70 15.25 14.89 -3.23
C PRO A 70 13.97 15.72 -3.44
N SER A 71 12.92 15.12 -4.01
CA SER A 71 11.63 15.77 -4.20
C SER A 71 10.50 14.76 -4.38
N ALA A 72 9.25 15.21 -4.21
CA ALA A 72 8.06 14.40 -4.46
C ALA A 72 8.02 13.82 -5.88
N ALA A 73 8.58 14.51 -6.88
CA ALA A 73 8.65 13.98 -8.25
C ALA A 73 9.56 12.73 -8.34
N HIS A 74 10.64 12.68 -7.56
CA HIS A 74 11.52 11.50 -7.50
C HIS A 74 10.80 10.32 -6.84
N LEU A 75 10.05 10.57 -5.77
CA LEU A 75 9.18 9.57 -5.14
C LEU A 75 8.17 9.01 -6.15
N CYS A 76 7.43 9.87 -6.85
CA CYS A 76 6.43 9.44 -7.83
C CYS A 76 7.04 8.66 -9.00
N SER A 77 8.23 9.05 -9.45
CA SER A 77 8.98 8.33 -10.48
C SER A 77 9.44 6.95 -9.99
N TRP A 78 9.91 6.86 -8.74
CA TRP A 78 10.30 5.59 -8.12
C TRP A 78 9.11 4.66 -7.86
N ALA A 79 7.97 5.22 -7.42
CA ALA A 79 6.70 4.52 -7.27
C ALA A 79 6.13 4.02 -8.62
N GLY A 80 6.66 4.49 -9.76
CA GLY A 80 6.21 4.09 -11.09
C GLY A 80 4.84 4.66 -11.49
N LEU A 81 4.50 5.83 -10.92
CA LEU A 81 3.31 6.61 -11.28
C LEU A 81 3.55 7.51 -12.51
N VAL A 82 4.82 7.76 -12.83
CA VAL A 82 5.23 8.63 -13.95
C VAL A 82 5.58 7.77 -15.17
N PRO A 83 5.18 8.15 -16.41
CA PRO A 83 5.62 7.48 -17.62
C PRO A 83 7.15 7.53 -17.75
N GLY A 84 7.78 6.42 -18.16
CA GLY A 84 9.24 6.35 -18.25
C GLY A 84 9.82 7.31 -19.29
N HIS A 85 10.99 7.90 -19.01
CA HIS A 85 11.69 8.71 -20.00
C HIS A 85 12.60 7.81 -20.84
N ASN A 86 12.14 7.39 -22.02
CA ASN A 86 12.89 6.51 -22.93
C ASN A 86 13.31 7.25 -24.20
N GLU A 87 14.49 7.85 -24.16
CA GLU A 87 15.10 8.57 -25.28
C GLU A 87 16.44 7.95 -25.66
N SER A 88 16.67 7.74 -26.95
CA SER A 88 17.94 7.23 -27.47
C SER A 88 18.29 7.98 -28.74
N ALA A 89 19.50 8.54 -28.79
CA ALA A 89 19.99 9.35 -29.91
C ALA A 89 18.99 10.45 -30.35
N GLY A 90 18.35 11.13 -29.39
CA GLY A 90 17.39 12.20 -29.66
C GLY A 90 16.00 11.75 -30.11
N LYS A 91 15.73 10.44 -30.18
CA LYS A 91 14.42 9.88 -30.55
C LYS A 91 13.67 9.40 -29.30
N LYS A 92 12.52 10.01 -29.03
CA LYS A 92 11.57 9.54 -28.01
C LYS A 92 10.92 8.24 -28.46
N LYS A 93 11.09 7.19 -27.65
CA LYS A 93 10.43 5.89 -27.83
C LYS A 93 9.15 5.82 -27.00
N SER A 94 8.33 4.80 -27.23
CA SER A 94 7.16 4.55 -26.39
C SER A 94 7.57 4.41 -24.92
N ALA A 95 6.91 5.20 -24.07
CA ALA A 95 7.21 5.39 -22.66
C ALA A 95 6.12 4.74 -21.82
N LYS A 96 6.27 3.44 -21.52
CA LYS A 96 5.40 2.76 -20.55
C LYS A 96 5.72 3.27 -19.15
N THR A 97 4.74 3.35 -18.26
CA THR A 97 5.02 3.54 -16.81
C THR A 97 5.98 2.47 -16.34
N THR A 98 6.96 2.88 -15.54
CA THR A 98 7.95 1.95 -14.96
C THR A 98 7.25 0.98 -14.00
N ASN A 99 7.90 -0.16 -13.75
CA ASN A 99 7.34 -1.17 -12.84
C ASN A 99 7.21 -0.63 -11.40
N GLY A 100 8.16 0.22 -10.97
CA GLY A 100 8.15 0.90 -9.67
C GLY A 100 8.00 -0.05 -8.48
N ASN A 101 7.64 0.51 -7.32
CA ASN A 101 7.16 -0.29 -6.20
C ASN A 101 5.70 -0.72 -6.45
N LYS A 102 5.49 -2.01 -6.68
CA LYS A 102 4.18 -2.58 -7.00
C LYS A 102 3.15 -2.33 -5.90
N TYR A 103 3.53 -2.49 -4.63
CA TYR A 103 2.63 -2.37 -3.49
C TYR A 103 2.22 -0.91 -3.28
N LEU A 104 3.18 0.00 -3.25
CA LEU A 104 2.91 1.44 -3.15
C LEU A 104 2.02 1.92 -4.31
N LYS A 105 2.32 1.48 -5.53
CA LYS A 105 1.52 1.83 -6.71
C LYS A 105 0.09 1.32 -6.61
N SER A 106 -0.13 0.08 -6.18
CA SER A 106 -1.48 -0.45 -6.02
C SER A 106 -2.28 0.31 -4.97
N THR A 107 -1.68 0.60 -3.82
CA THR A 107 -2.35 1.31 -2.72
C THR A 107 -2.76 2.71 -3.14
N LEU A 108 -1.88 3.44 -3.85
CA LEU A 108 -2.20 4.78 -4.34
C LEU A 108 -3.27 4.78 -5.44
N VAL A 109 -3.30 3.76 -6.30
CA VAL A 109 -4.34 3.61 -7.33
C VAL A 109 -5.69 3.26 -6.69
N GLU A 110 -5.70 2.39 -5.69
CA GLU A 110 -6.91 2.05 -4.93
C GLU A 110 -7.49 3.27 -4.20
N ALA A 111 -6.63 4.07 -3.55
CA ALA A 111 -7.02 5.33 -2.93
C ALA A 111 -7.61 6.32 -3.95
N ALA A 112 -7.06 6.41 -5.15
CA ALA A 112 -7.63 7.27 -6.20
C ALA A 112 -9.01 6.77 -6.68
N HIS A 113 -9.20 5.45 -6.77
CA HIS A 113 -10.47 4.85 -7.16
C HIS A 113 -11.56 5.01 -6.09
N SER A 114 -11.21 4.95 -4.80
CA SER A 114 -12.18 5.09 -3.70
C SER A 114 -12.85 6.47 -3.72
N ILE A 115 -12.12 7.53 -4.05
CA ILE A 115 -12.66 8.89 -4.22
C ILE A 115 -13.58 8.96 -5.44
N THR A 116 -13.19 8.32 -6.55
CA THR A 116 -13.96 8.38 -7.80
C THR A 116 -15.29 7.62 -7.70
N ALA A 117 -15.34 6.59 -6.85
CA ALA A 117 -16.53 5.78 -6.61
C ALA A 117 -17.45 6.33 -5.50
N SER A 118 -17.04 7.41 -4.81
CA SER A 118 -17.79 8.06 -3.72
C SER A 118 -18.60 9.26 -4.24
#